data_AF-A0A7V9KCW0-F1
#
_entry.id   AF-A0A7V9KCW0-F1
#
_cell.length_a   1.000
_cell.length_b   1.000
_cell.length_c   1.000
_cell.angle_alpha   90.00
_cell.angle_beta   90.00
_cell.angle_gamma   90.00
#
_symmetry.space_group_name_H-M   'P 1'
#
loop_
_entity.id
_entity.type
_entity.pdbx_description
1 polymer ?
#
loop_
_entity_poly.entity_id
_entity_poly.type
_entity_poly.pdbx_seq_one_letter_code
_entity_poly.pdbx_strand_id
1 'polypeptide(L)'
;MRGFFGQSYSTLLPYRVGGRLRLAGAVPVERPGRSARGGYAQLAAAAGSQGPHFRLALASLGGRWSPVGDLRVAERLPDDETERLAFTPWNTGGGIRPVGPFMGLRRAAYRASQRARGVPESQTP
;
A
#
# COMPACT_ATOMS: atom_id res chain seq x y z
N MET A 1 16.04 7.46 11.30
CA MET A 1 14.99 6.85 10.45
C MET A 1 13.84 7.84 10.30
N ARG A 2 13.25 7.97 9.11
CA ARG A 2 11.99 8.70 8.91
C ARG A 2 10.86 7.81 9.45
N GLY A 3 9.87 8.38 10.14
CA GLY A 3 8.67 7.64 10.56
C GLY A 3 7.80 7.22 9.36
N PHE A 4 6.82 6.33 9.60
CA PHE A 4 5.95 5.75 8.56
C PHE A 4 5.28 6.79 7.65
N PHE A 5 4.95 7.98 8.15
CA PHE A 5 4.29 9.02 7.36
C PHE A 5 5.23 9.96 6.60
N GLY A 6 6.54 9.87 6.85
CA GLY A 6 7.55 10.71 6.19
C GLY A 6 8.32 10.00 5.08
N GLN A 7 7.99 8.75 4.76
CA GLN A 7 8.69 7.93 3.79
C GLN A 7 7.83 7.64 2.56
N SER A 8 8.49 7.41 1.42
CA SER A 8 7.82 6.97 0.21
C SER A 8 7.73 5.45 0.17
N TYR A 9 6.65 4.95 -0.44
CA TYR A 9 6.41 3.53 -0.66
C TYR A 9 6.30 3.25 -2.16
N SER A 10 6.68 2.05 -2.59
CA SER A 10 6.58 1.59 -3.97
C SER A 10 6.18 0.11 -4.00
N THR A 11 5.49 -0.31 -5.05
CA THR A 11 5.15 -1.72 -5.25
C THR A 11 6.37 -2.61 -5.46
N LEU A 12 7.53 -2.02 -5.81
CA LEU A 12 8.80 -2.66 -6.21
C LEU A 12 8.71 -3.54 -7.47
N LEU A 13 7.66 -4.35 -7.55
CA LEU A 13 7.31 -5.19 -8.69
C LEU A 13 6.31 -4.45 -9.60
N PRO A 14 6.42 -4.67 -10.92
CA PRO A 14 5.53 -4.05 -11.89
C PRO A 14 4.12 -4.63 -11.90
N TYR A 15 3.20 -3.75 -12.29
CA TYR A 15 1.82 -4.06 -12.64
C TYR A 15 1.60 -3.70 -14.12
N ARG A 16 0.67 -4.38 -14.76
CA ARG A 16 0.09 -3.93 -16.03
C ARG A 16 -1.05 -2.97 -15.72
N VAL A 17 -0.95 -1.74 -16.20
CA VAL A 17 -1.95 -0.67 -16.04
C VAL A 17 -2.20 -0.06 -17.42
N GLY A 18 -3.45 -0.12 -17.91
CA GLY A 18 -3.78 0.33 -19.26
C GLY A 18 -2.92 -0.34 -20.34
N GLY A 19 -2.64 -1.64 -20.18
CA GLY A 19 -1.81 -2.43 -21.09
C GLY A 19 -0.29 -2.25 -20.91
N ARG A 20 0.19 -1.25 -20.16
CA ARG A 20 1.62 -0.92 -20.02
C ARG A 20 2.17 -1.35 -18.66
N LEU A 21 3.47 -1.68 -18.60
CA LEU A 21 4.15 -1.97 -17.34
C LEU A 21 4.40 -0.69 -16.56
N ARG A 22 3.94 -0.65 -15.31
CA ARG A 22 4.05 0.49 -14.40
C ARG A 22 4.39 0.04 -12.98
N LEU A 23 5.11 0.88 -12.26
CA LEU A 23 5.24 0.83 -10.81
C LEU A 23 4.22 1.80 -10.21
N ALA A 24 3.66 1.44 -9.05
CA ALA A 24 2.82 2.33 -8.27
C ALA A 24 3.53 2.69 -6.96
N GLY A 25 3.25 3.89 -6.47
CA GLY A 25 3.92 4.42 -5.28
C GLY A 25 3.08 5.46 -4.56
N ALA A 26 3.43 5.67 -3.29
CA ALA A 26 2.84 6.66 -2.42
C ALA A 26 3.97 7.56 -1.90
N VAL A 27 3.82 8.87 -2.09
CA VAL A 27 4.82 9.88 -1.72
C VAL A 27 4.17 10.85 -0.74
N PRO A 28 4.75 11.11 0.44
CA PRO A 28 4.15 12.04 1.40
C PRO A 28 4.03 13.46 0.82
N VAL A 29 2.86 14.08 0.95
CA VAL A 29 2.58 15.45 0.48
C VAL A 29 3.13 16.48 1.44
N GLU A 30 2.99 16.23 2.74
CA GLU A 30 3.55 17.04 3.80
C GLU A 30 4.66 16.29 4.50
N ARG A 31 5.76 16.98 4.80
CA ARG A 31 6.79 16.44 5.69
C ARG A 31 6.32 16.70 7.11
N PRO A 32 5.96 15.70 7.92
CA PRO A 32 5.78 15.93 9.35
C PRO A 32 7.05 16.61 9.89
N GLY A 33 6.86 17.61 10.76
CA GLY A 33 7.97 18.33 11.39
C GLY A 33 9.02 17.38 11.98
N ARG A 34 10.26 17.86 12.14
CA ARG A 34 11.46 17.09 12.53
C ARG A 34 11.35 16.21 13.80
N SER A 35 10.24 16.25 14.54
CA SER A 35 9.98 15.48 15.75
C SER A 35 9.47 14.04 15.53
N ALA A 36 9.22 13.59 14.30
CA ALA A 36 8.77 12.21 14.05
C ALA A 36 9.92 11.18 13.99
N ARG A 37 10.63 10.97 15.11
CA ARG A 37 11.37 9.72 15.33
C ARG A 37 10.34 8.61 15.65
N GLY A 38 9.61 8.16 14.63
CA GLY A 38 8.30 7.50 14.81
C GLY A 38 8.29 5.98 14.64
N GLY A 39 8.11 5.25 15.74
CA GLY A 39 7.68 3.84 15.76
C GLY A 39 6.14 3.70 15.84
N TYR A 40 5.66 2.48 16.13
CA TYR A 40 4.21 2.15 16.14
C TYR A 40 3.34 3.06 17.03
N ALA A 41 3.86 3.57 18.15
CA ALA A 41 3.12 4.47 19.04
C ALA A 41 2.67 5.78 18.35
N GLN A 42 3.42 6.27 17.36
CA GLN A 42 3.07 7.50 16.64
C GLN A 42 1.98 7.27 15.58
N LEU A 43 1.76 6.02 15.14
CA LEU A 43 0.65 5.66 14.26
C LEU A 43 -0.70 5.88 14.97
N ALA A 44 -0.77 5.54 16.25
CA ALA A 44 -1.97 5.70 17.07
C ALA A 44 -2.35 7.18 17.24
N ALA A 45 -1.35 8.05 17.43
CA ALA A 45 -1.55 9.47 17.69
C ALA A 45 -1.84 10.30 16.42
N ALA A 46 -1.55 9.77 15.22
CA ALA A 46 -1.71 10.49 13.96
C ALA A 46 -3.08 10.27 13.28
N ALA A 47 -3.93 9.40 13.84
CA ALA A 47 -5.30 9.20 13.37
C ALA A 47 -6.19 10.36 13.86
N GLY A 48 -6.74 11.14 12.93
CA GLY A 48 -7.50 12.36 13.24
C GLY A 48 -7.70 13.27 12.02
N SER A 49 -8.29 14.45 12.22
CA SER A 49 -8.74 15.37 11.15
C SER A 49 -7.63 15.96 10.26
N GLN A 50 -6.35 15.75 10.59
CA GLN A 50 -5.17 16.11 9.81
C GLN A 50 -4.25 14.90 9.58
N GLY A 51 -4.86 13.72 9.41
CA GLY A 51 -4.14 12.48 9.25
C GLY A 51 -3.23 12.45 8.00
N PRO A 52 -2.32 11.46 7.93
CA PRO A 52 -1.28 11.38 6.90
C PRO A 52 -1.80 11.54 5.48
N HIS A 53 -1.15 12.41 4.70
CA HIS A 53 -1.49 12.67 3.30
C HIS A 53 -0.36 12.22 2.37
N PHE A 54 -0.69 11.30 1.47
CA PHE A 54 0.18 10.82 0.41
C PHE A 54 -0.39 11.15 -0.97
N ARG A 55 0.50 11.43 -1.90
CA ARG A 55 0.22 11.46 -3.33
C ARG A 55 0.50 10.09 -3.91
N LEU A 56 -0.50 9.51 -4.55
CA LEU A 56 -0.36 8.31 -5.35
C LEU A 56 0.26 8.68 -6.70
N ALA A 57 1.22 7.89 -7.17
CA ALA A 57 1.90 8.11 -8.43
C ALA A 57 2.18 6.81 -9.17
N LEU A 58 2.32 6.91 -10.49
CA LEU A 58 2.77 5.83 -11.36
C LEU A 58 4.09 6.21 -12.03
N ALA A 59 4.97 5.22 -12.25
CA ALA A 59 6.17 5.37 -13.05
C ALA A 59 6.27 4.22 -14.09
N SER A 60 6.95 4.44 -15.20
CA SER A 60 7.50 3.30 -15.98
C SER A 60 8.71 2.71 -15.24
N LEU A 61 9.22 1.55 -15.69
CA LEU A 61 10.28 0.79 -15.01
C LEU A 61 11.59 1.54 -14.74
N GLY A 62 11.84 2.66 -15.43
CA GLY A 62 12.96 3.57 -15.16
C GLY A 62 12.59 5.04 -15.35
N GLY A 63 11.29 5.35 -15.35
CA GLY A 63 10.79 6.68 -15.68
C GLY A 63 10.55 7.56 -14.46
N ARG A 64 10.11 8.79 -14.75
CA ARG A 64 9.65 9.72 -13.73
C ARG A 64 8.31 9.27 -13.14
N TRP A 65 8.09 9.61 -11.88
CA TRP A 65 6.82 9.42 -11.19
C TRP A 65 5.83 10.51 -11.59
N SER A 66 4.65 10.10 -12.05
CA SER A 66 3.54 10.97 -12.41
C SER A 66 2.40 10.80 -11.40
N PRO A 67 1.93 11.87 -10.76
CA PRO A 67 0.80 11.84 -9.85
C PRO A 67 -0.47 11.30 -10.52
N VAL A 68 -1.26 10.53 -9.78
CA VAL A 68 -2.55 10.00 -10.24
C VAL A 68 -3.69 10.16 -9.24
N GLY A 69 -3.39 10.54 -7.99
CA GLY A 69 -4.41 10.81 -6.98
C GLY A 69 -3.82 11.09 -5.62
N ASP A 70 -4.70 11.27 -4.65
CA ASP A 70 -4.39 11.58 -3.26
C ASP A 70 -4.97 10.53 -2.33
N LEU A 71 -4.20 10.16 -1.31
CA LEU A 71 -4.57 9.23 -0.25
C LEU A 71 -4.45 9.97 1.08
N ARG A 72 -5.58 10.15 1.75
CA ARG A 72 -5.63 10.68 3.12
C ARG A 72 -6.02 9.56 4.06
N VAL A 73 -5.17 9.28 5.02
CA VAL A 73 -5.48 8.35 6.11
C VAL A 73 -6.29 9.13 7.14
N ALA A 74 -7.54 8.73 7.34
CA ALA A 74 -8.45 9.42 8.25
C ALA A 74 -8.36 8.82 9.66
N GLU A 75 -9.29 7.94 9.99
CA GLU A 75 -9.45 7.38 11.33
C GLU A 75 -8.67 6.08 11.50
N ARG A 76 -8.32 5.78 12.75
CA ARG A 76 -7.75 4.49 13.11
C ARG A 76 -8.89 3.48 13.14
N LEU A 77 -8.72 2.38 12.41
CA LEU A 77 -9.60 1.22 12.53
C LEU A 77 -9.40 0.54 13.90
N PRO A 78 -10.46 -0.02 14.50
CA PRO A 78 -10.35 -0.91 15.65
C PRO A 78 -9.33 -2.03 15.43
N ASP A 79 -8.71 -2.51 16.51
CA ASP A 79 -7.63 -3.50 16.43
C ASP A 79 -8.14 -4.83 15.86
N ASP A 80 -9.35 -5.26 16.22
CA ASP A 80 -9.98 -6.48 15.70
C ASP A 80 -10.30 -6.39 14.20
N GLU A 81 -10.66 -5.21 13.70
CA GLU A 81 -10.87 -4.97 12.28
C GLU A 81 -9.53 -4.95 11.53
N THR A 82 -8.53 -4.28 12.10
CA THR A 82 -7.17 -4.22 11.55
C THR A 82 -6.55 -5.61 11.41
N GLU A 83 -6.68 -6.47 12.43
CA GLU A 83 -6.17 -7.85 12.40
C GLU A 83 -6.87 -8.72 11.36
N ARG A 84 -8.14 -8.45 11.05
CA ARG A 84 -8.89 -9.16 10.01
C ARG A 84 -8.52 -8.71 8.59
N LEU A 85 -7.85 -7.57 8.41
CA LEU A 85 -7.43 -7.11 7.09
C LEU A 85 -6.50 -8.13 6.42
N ALA A 86 -6.74 -8.33 5.12
CA ALA A 86 -6.03 -9.31 4.30
C ALA A 86 -5.66 -8.71 2.95
N PHE A 87 -4.73 -7.76 2.95
CA PHE A 87 -4.24 -7.16 1.71
C PHE A 87 -3.63 -8.21 0.79
N THR A 88 -4.00 -8.19 -0.49
CA THR A 88 -3.43 -9.06 -1.52
C THR A 88 -3.21 -8.28 -2.82
N PRO A 89 -2.10 -8.47 -3.54
CA PRO A 89 -1.90 -7.88 -4.87
C PRO A 89 -2.95 -8.30 -5.91
N TRP A 90 -3.69 -9.39 -5.69
CA TRP A 90 -4.70 -9.92 -6.63
C TRP A 90 -6.10 -9.34 -6.42
N ASN A 91 -6.34 -8.53 -5.38
CA ASN A 91 -7.57 -7.76 -5.31
C ASN A 91 -7.46 -6.57 -6.29
N THR A 92 -7.83 -6.82 -7.55
CA THR A 92 -7.60 -5.90 -8.67
C THR A 92 -8.89 -5.46 -9.33
N GLY A 93 -8.80 -4.33 -10.06
CA GLY A 93 -9.90 -3.75 -10.81
C GLY A 93 -9.38 -2.72 -11.82
N GLY A 94 -10.26 -2.18 -12.66
CA GLY A 94 -9.91 -1.07 -13.56
C GLY A 94 -8.78 -1.37 -14.56
N GLY A 95 -8.60 -2.63 -14.97
CA GLY A 95 -7.53 -3.04 -15.88
C GLY A 95 -6.12 -3.06 -15.27
N ILE A 96 -6.00 -3.01 -13.94
CA ILE A 96 -4.75 -3.13 -13.20
C ILE A 96 -4.51 -4.61 -12.90
N ARG A 97 -3.33 -5.15 -13.22
CA ARG A 97 -3.00 -6.57 -12.96
C ARG A 97 -1.56 -6.75 -12.49
N PRO A 98 -1.28 -7.56 -11.46
CA PRO A 98 0.08 -7.99 -11.13
C PRO A 98 0.68 -8.77 -12.29
N VAL A 99 1.98 -8.63 -12.55
CA VAL A 99 2.66 -9.36 -13.62
C VAL A 99 4.02 -9.90 -13.20
N GLY A 100 4.46 -10.96 -13.86
CA GLY A 100 5.77 -11.56 -13.68
C GLY A 100 5.82 -12.69 -12.64
N PRO A 101 6.93 -13.44 -12.62
CA PRO A 101 7.06 -14.66 -11.81
C PRO A 101 7.07 -14.38 -10.30
N PHE A 102 7.69 -13.28 -9.86
CA PHE A 102 7.71 -12.90 -8.44
C PHE A 102 6.32 -12.55 -7.90
N MET A 103 5.41 -12.06 -8.75
CA MET A 103 4.02 -11.93 -8.36
C MET A 103 3.41 -13.33 -8.13
N GLY A 104 3.62 -14.30 -9.03
CA GLY A 104 3.18 -15.68 -8.82
C GLY A 104 3.58 -16.25 -7.44
N LEU A 105 4.84 -16.05 -7.04
CA LEU A 105 5.33 -16.44 -5.71
C LEU A 105 4.60 -15.70 -4.57
N ARG A 106 4.41 -14.38 -4.69
CA ARG A 106 3.62 -13.60 -3.72
C ARG A 106 2.20 -14.13 -3.61
N ARG A 107 1.54 -14.55 -4.70
CA ARG A 107 0.18 -15.10 -4.63
C ARG A 107 0.11 -16.32 -3.71
N ALA A 108 1.04 -17.26 -3.89
CA ALA A 108 1.11 -18.47 -3.07
C ALA A 108 1.42 -18.12 -1.60
N ALA A 109 2.41 -17.27 -1.37
CA ALA A 109 2.81 -16.87 -0.02
C ALA A 109 1.69 -16.14 0.75
N TYR A 110 1.00 -15.19 0.10
CA TYR A 110 -0.12 -14.48 0.73
C TYR A 110 -1.29 -15.43 1.03
N ARG A 111 -1.64 -16.34 0.10
CA ARG A 111 -2.69 -17.35 0.35
C ARG A 111 -2.35 -18.23 1.53
N ALA A 112 -1.12 -18.76 1.59
CA ALA A 112 -0.69 -19.60 2.70
C ALA A 112 -0.72 -18.83 4.04
N SER A 113 -0.19 -17.61 4.07
CA SER A 113 -0.20 -16.75 5.26
C SER A 113 -1.62 -16.41 5.72
N GLN A 114 -2.52 -16.04 4.79
CA GLN A 114 -3.90 -15.69 5.12
C GLN A 114 -4.70 -16.89 5.62
N ARG A 115 -4.53 -18.08 5.01
CA ARG A 115 -5.14 -19.32 5.51
C ARG A 115 -4.66 -19.66 6.92
N ALA A 116 -3.37 -19.51 7.21
CA ALA A 116 -2.81 -19.76 8.54
C ALA A 116 -3.39 -18.81 9.61
N ARG A 117 -3.80 -17.60 9.23
CA ARG A 117 -4.50 -16.65 10.12
C ARG A 117 -6.02 -16.87 10.20
N GLY A 118 -6.55 -17.88 9.52
CA GLY A 118 -8.00 -18.14 9.48
C GLY A 118 -8.80 -17.14 8.65
N VAL A 119 -8.15 -16.39 7.75
CA VAL A 119 -8.86 -15.52 6.80
C VAL A 119 -9.61 -16.42 5.82
N PRO A 120 -10.93 -16.27 5.67
CA PRO A 120 -11.71 -17.04 4.70
C PRO A 120 -11.13 -16.87 3.30
N GLU A 121 -11.07 -17.95 2.52
CA GLU A 121 -10.71 -17.81 1.12
C GLU A 121 -11.73 -16.90 0.42
N SER A 122 -11.30 -15.70 0.09
CA SER A 122 -12.11 -14.81 -0.73
C SER A 122 -12.23 -15.47 -2.11
N GLN A 123 -13.46 -15.78 -2.52
CA GLN A 123 -13.74 -16.15 -3.90
C GLN A 123 -13.49 -14.91 -4.77
N THR A 124 -12.26 -14.78 -5.28
CA THR A 124 -11.96 -13.85 -6.37
C THR A 124 -11.75 -14.70 -7.61
N PRO A 125 -12.46 -14.41 -8.73
CA PRO A 125 -12.44 -15.21 -9.94
C PRO A 125 -11.03 -15.42 -10.51
#